data_AF-A0A383RPN5-F1
#
_entry.id   AF-A0A383RPN5-F1
#
_cell.length_a   1.000
_cell.length_b   1.000
_cell.length_c   1.000
_cell.angle_alpha   90.00
_cell.angle_beta   90.00
_cell.angle_gamma   90.00
#
_symmetry.space_group_name_H-M   'P 1'
#
loop_
_entity.id
_entity.type
_entity.pdbx_description
1 polymer ?
#
loop_
_entity_poly.entity_id
_entity_poly.type
_entity_poly.pdbx_seq_one_letter_code
_entity_poly.pdbx_strand_id
1 'polypeptide(L)'
;MKYDDASWHYGNDFPAGQPQENGGTHIALFLRWCFIKGWAGEFYIEEEPEALARVISGELSATEFLFSYCDGKLTDDDLSDEGNVFAQQYYGKDGLYLQDYADHFQSLMYVAPESAHDFDTFCAMLDARFESGILVTTQL
;
A
#
# COMPACT_ATOMS: atom_id res chain seq x y z
N MET A 1 -1.75 15.45 -1.52
CA MET A 1 -2.96 14.61 -1.72
C MET A 1 -2.85 13.38 -0.85
N LYS A 2 -3.96 12.86 -0.33
CA LYS A 2 -3.96 11.60 0.43
C LYS A 2 -4.72 10.54 -0.35
N TYR A 3 -4.07 9.42 -0.62
CA TYR A 3 -4.63 8.27 -1.34
C TYR A 3 -5.34 7.32 -0.38
N ASP A 4 -4.73 7.04 0.76
CA ASP A 4 -5.31 6.18 1.79
C ASP A 4 -4.84 6.58 3.20
N ASP A 5 -5.57 6.13 4.21
CA ASP A 5 -5.31 6.38 5.62
C ASP A 5 -5.78 5.17 6.42
N ALA A 6 -4.88 4.56 7.19
CA ALA A 6 -5.23 3.39 7.99
C ALA A 6 -6.44 3.66 8.91
N SER A 7 -6.61 4.90 9.40
CA SER A 7 -7.74 5.29 10.25
C SER A 7 -9.10 5.25 9.57
N TRP A 8 -9.14 5.17 8.24
CA TRP A 8 -10.38 4.93 7.49
C TRP A 8 -10.87 3.48 7.63
N HIS A 9 -9.98 2.57 8.01
CA HIS A 9 -10.23 1.14 8.00
C HIS A 9 -10.44 0.52 9.37
N TYR A 10 -10.14 1.23 10.46
CA TYR A 10 -10.45 0.81 11.82
C TYR A 10 -11.51 1.71 12.48
N GLY A 11 -12.77 1.31 12.35
CA GLY A 11 -13.95 1.97 12.93
C GLY A 11 -14.94 0.96 13.53
N ASN A 12 -16.25 1.26 13.44
CA ASN A 12 -17.28 0.42 14.05
C ASN A 12 -17.38 -1.00 13.45
N ASP A 13 -17.07 -1.17 12.16
CA ASP A 13 -17.12 -2.47 11.46
C ASP A 13 -15.76 -3.21 11.50
N PHE A 14 -14.77 -2.66 12.20
CA PHE A 14 -13.46 -3.28 12.34
C PHE A 14 -13.52 -4.52 13.25
N PRO A 15 -12.81 -5.61 12.92
CA PRO A 15 -12.86 -6.83 13.72
C PRO A 15 -12.41 -6.60 15.17
N ALA A 16 -13.27 -6.99 16.11
CA ALA A 16 -13.04 -6.76 17.53
C ALA A 16 -11.74 -7.42 18.03
N GLY A 17 -10.94 -6.65 18.75
CA GLY A 17 -9.69 -7.13 19.36
C GLY A 17 -8.50 -7.24 18.42
N GLN A 18 -8.62 -6.82 17.16
CA GLN A 18 -7.49 -6.74 16.25
C GLN A 18 -6.66 -5.47 16.48
N PRO A 19 -5.33 -5.51 16.26
CA PRO A 19 -4.49 -4.32 16.20
C PRO A 19 -4.93 -3.40 15.06
N GLN A 20 -4.90 -2.08 15.27
CA GLN A 20 -5.29 -1.09 14.26
C GLN A 20 -4.40 -1.14 13.01
N GLU A 21 -3.16 -1.62 13.19
CA GLU A 21 -2.16 -1.83 12.15
C GLU A 21 -2.64 -2.79 11.06
N ASN A 22 -3.53 -3.74 11.38
CA ASN A 22 -4.16 -4.60 10.39
C ASN A 22 -5.02 -3.80 9.39
N GLY A 23 -5.54 -2.64 9.79
CA GLY A 23 -6.23 -1.70 8.91
C GLY A 23 -5.31 -1.01 7.90
N GLY A 24 -4.02 -0.89 8.20
CA GLY A 24 -3.02 -0.27 7.32
C GLY A 24 -2.19 -1.27 6.50
N THR A 25 -2.36 -2.58 6.72
CA THR A 25 -1.48 -3.60 6.12
C THR A 25 -1.48 -3.57 4.59
N HIS A 26 -2.65 -3.45 3.95
CA HIS A 26 -2.71 -3.41 2.49
C HIS A 26 -2.05 -2.16 1.92
N ILE A 27 -2.25 -1.01 2.56
CA ILE A 27 -1.62 0.28 2.22
C ILE A 27 -0.10 0.14 2.27
N ALA A 28 0.41 -0.44 3.35
CA ALA A 28 1.82 -0.68 3.57
C ALA A 28 2.42 -1.60 2.50
N LEU A 29 1.75 -2.71 2.18
CA LEU A 29 2.20 -3.64 1.14
C LEU A 29 2.27 -2.96 -0.24
N PHE A 30 1.31 -2.10 -0.56
CA PHE A 30 1.33 -1.29 -1.77
C PHE A 30 2.50 -0.31 -1.79
N LEU A 31 2.74 0.40 -0.69
CA LEU A 31 3.85 1.33 -0.55
C LEU A 31 5.20 0.62 -0.78
N ARG A 32 5.40 -0.55 -0.16
CA ARG A 32 6.60 -1.37 -0.35
C ARG A 32 6.78 -1.79 -1.80
N TRP A 33 5.71 -2.21 -2.49
CA TRP A 33 5.78 -2.52 -3.92
C TRP A 33 6.23 -1.30 -4.73
N CYS A 34 5.66 -0.11 -4.49
CA CYS A 34 6.11 1.12 -5.16
C CYS A 34 7.59 1.42 -4.91
N PHE A 35 8.08 1.23 -3.69
CA PHE A 35 9.50 1.43 -3.37
C PHE A 35 10.43 0.46 -4.09
N ILE A 36 10.02 -0.81 -4.23
CA ILE A 36 10.75 -1.81 -5.03
C ILE A 36 10.85 -1.39 -6.50
N LYS A 37 9.83 -0.70 -7.03
CA LYS A 37 9.84 -0.14 -8.41
C LYS A 37 10.73 1.10 -8.54
N GLY A 38 11.28 1.62 -7.44
CA GLY A 38 12.07 2.84 -7.41
C GLY A 38 11.22 4.12 -7.37
N TRP A 39 9.96 4.04 -6.94
CA TRP A 39 9.05 5.18 -6.88
C TRP A 39 8.89 5.76 -5.48
N ALA A 40 9.90 5.60 -4.61
CA ALA A 40 9.90 6.29 -3.33
C ALA A 40 9.97 7.80 -3.52
N GLY A 41 9.25 8.57 -2.70
CA GLY A 41 9.37 10.02 -2.66
C GLY A 41 10.78 10.48 -2.29
N GLU A 42 11.17 11.66 -2.76
CA GLU A 42 12.51 12.22 -2.59
C GLU A 42 12.94 12.31 -1.11
N PHE A 43 11.99 12.64 -0.22
CA PHE A 43 12.22 12.69 1.23
C PHE A 43 12.84 11.40 1.77
N TYR A 44 12.33 10.23 1.39
CA TYR A 44 12.88 8.95 1.88
C TYR A 44 14.24 8.60 1.29
N ILE A 45 14.53 9.10 0.09
CA ILE A 45 15.82 8.90 -0.57
C ILE A 45 16.90 9.74 0.11
N GLU A 46 16.56 10.98 0.52
CA GLU A 46 17.51 11.93 1.09
C GLU A 46 17.66 11.79 2.61
N GLU A 47 16.54 11.69 3.34
CA GLU A 47 16.53 11.78 4.80
C GLU A 47 16.47 10.40 5.49
N GLU A 48 15.86 9.39 4.85
CA GLU A 48 15.64 8.07 5.45
C GLU A 48 16.15 6.87 4.61
N PRO A 49 17.33 6.95 3.97
CA PRO A 49 17.77 5.95 3.00
C PRO A 49 17.99 4.55 3.60
N GLU A 50 18.38 4.47 4.88
CA GLU A 50 18.55 3.19 5.59
C GLU A 50 17.21 2.49 5.84
N ALA A 51 16.19 3.24 6.29
CA ALA A 51 14.84 2.69 6.49
C ALA A 51 14.22 2.25 5.17
N LEU A 52 14.39 3.07 4.12
CA LEU A 52 13.96 2.75 2.75
C LEU A 52 14.59 1.44 2.25
N ALA A 53 15.91 1.28 2.40
CA ALA A 53 16.61 0.06 1.98
C ALA A 53 16.12 -1.18 2.74
N ARG A 54 15.86 -1.05 4.05
CA ARG A 54 15.38 -2.15 4.91
C ARG A 54 13.94 -2.56 4.58
N VAL A 55 13.04 -1.63 4.24
CA VAL A 55 11.68 -2.00 3.84
C VAL A 55 11.64 -2.63 2.44
N ILE A 56 12.49 -2.15 1.52
CA ILE A 56 12.64 -2.77 0.18
C ILE A 56 13.12 -4.22 0.33
N SER A 57 14.16 -4.47 1.15
CA SER A 57 14.70 -5.82 1.37
C SER A 57 13.76 -6.74 2.18
N GLY A 58 12.77 -6.16 2.86
CA GLY A 58 11.87 -6.88 3.78
C GLY A 58 12.45 -7.14 5.17
N GLU A 59 13.60 -6.52 5.49
CA GLU A 59 14.15 -6.55 6.85
C GLU A 59 13.31 -5.71 7.82
N LEU A 60 12.78 -4.58 7.35
CA LEU A 60 11.78 -3.77 8.03
C LEU A 60 10.39 -4.09 7.46
N SER A 61 9.42 -4.33 8.32
CA SER A 61 8.02 -4.52 7.91
C SER A 61 7.51 -3.28 7.19
N ALA A 62 6.78 -3.46 6.09
CA ALA A 62 6.13 -2.35 5.42
C ALA A 62 5.09 -1.67 6.31
N THR A 63 4.38 -2.45 7.14
CA THR A 63 3.40 -1.95 8.09
C THR A 63 4.08 -1.10 9.15
N GLU A 64 5.21 -1.56 9.69
CA GLU A 64 6.02 -0.76 10.61
C GLU A 64 6.52 0.54 9.93
N PHE A 65 6.95 0.46 8.67
CA PHE A 65 7.37 1.64 7.91
C PHE A 65 6.23 2.66 7.78
N LEU A 66 5.05 2.21 7.34
CA LEU A 66 3.88 3.07 7.14
C LEU A 66 3.50 3.83 8.43
N PHE A 67 3.50 3.17 9.58
CA PHE A 67 3.12 3.80 10.84
C PHE A 67 4.24 4.67 11.45
N SER A 68 5.50 4.33 11.23
CA SER A 68 6.63 5.04 11.84
C SER A 68 7.12 6.23 11.01
N TYR A 69 6.98 6.15 9.68
CA TYR A 69 7.54 7.12 8.74
C TYR A 69 6.46 7.88 7.94
N CYS A 70 5.25 7.32 7.82
CA CYS A 70 4.16 7.90 6.99
C CYS A 70 2.91 8.26 7.82
N ASP A 71 2.98 8.28 9.16
CA ASP A 71 1.84 8.51 10.06
C ASP A 71 0.61 7.62 9.78
N GLY A 72 0.84 6.39 9.28
CA GLY A 72 -0.24 5.46 8.92
C GLY A 72 -0.97 5.81 7.62
N LYS A 73 -0.40 6.67 6.77
CA LYS A 73 -1.06 7.22 5.58
C LYS A 73 -0.24 6.97 4.33
N LEU A 74 -0.93 6.95 3.20
CA LEU A 74 -0.33 7.00 1.87
C LEU A 74 -0.75 8.31 1.20
N THR A 75 0.22 9.14 0.89
CA THR A 75 0.10 10.47 0.33
C THR A 75 0.96 10.61 -0.93
N ASP A 76 0.82 11.73 -1.64
CA ASP A 76 1.65 12.03 -2.80
C ASP A 76 3.10 12.36 -2.46
N ASP A 77 3.37 12.83 -1.25
CA ASP A 77 4.74 13.04 -0.75
C ASP A 77 5.50 11.71 -0.60
N ASP A 78 4.77 10.59 -0.47
CA ASP A 78 5.38 9.28 -0.26
C ASP A 78 5.98 8.67 -1.53
N LEU A 79 5.59 9.18 -2.70
CA LEU A 79 5.90 8.58 -3.99
C LEU A 79 6.55 9.58 -4.97
N SER A 80 7.28 9.06 -5.95
CA SER A 80 7.74 9.87 -7.09
C SER A 80 6.57 10.29 -7.98
N ASP A 81 6.80 11.22 -8.92
CA ASP A 81 5.81 11.63 -9.91
C ASP A 81 5.20 10.43 -10.68
N GLU A 82 6.04 9.47 -11.08
CA GLU A 82 5.58 8.25 -11.76
C GLU A 82 4.72 7.37 -10.85
N GLY A 83 5.13 7.18 -9.60
CA GLY A 83 4.34 6.44 -8.61
C GLY A 83 2.99 7.12 -8.34
N ASN A 84 2.98 8.45 -8.26
CA ASN A 84 1.79 9.26 -8.04
C ASN A 84 0.78 9.15 -9.18
N VAL A 85 1.23 9.10 -10.44
CA VAL A 85 0.34 8.87 -11.59
C VAL A 85 -0.39 7.53 -11.46
N PHE A 86 0.32 6.47 -11.06
CA PHE A 86 -0.27 5.15 -10.88
C PHE A 86 -1.23 5.11 -9.67
N ALA A 87 -0.74 5.54 -8.51
CA ALA A 87 -1.51 5.52 -7.26
C ALA A 87 -2.80 6.34 -7.37
N GLN A 88 -2.74 7.54 -7.95
CA GLN A 88 -3.91 8.41 -8.11
C GLN A 88 -5.04 7.76 -8.91
N GLN A 89 -4.71 7.01 -9.96
CA GLN A 89 -5.72 6.31 -10.76
C GLN A 89 -6.26 5.08 -10.02
N TYR A 90 -5.36 4.29 -9.44
CA TYR A 90 -5.71 2.97 -8.91
C TYR A 90 -6.41 3.02 -7.54
N TYR A 91 -6.08 4.02 -6.70
CA TYR A 91 -6.82 4.38 -5.48
C TYR A 91 -7.96 5.38 -5.73
N GLY A 92 -8.07 5.90 -6.95
CA GLY A 92 -9.08 6.91 -7.28
C GLY A 92 -10.50 6.42 -7.05
N LYS A 93 -11.47 7.34 -7.16
CA LYS A 93 -12.90 7.05 -6.94
C LYS A 93 -13.41 5.82 -7.69
N ASP A 94 -12.95 5.63 -8.93
CA ASP A 94 -13.34 4.51 -9.80
C ASP A 94 -12.24 3.44 -9.89
N GLY A 95 -11.22 3.55 -9.02
CA GLY A 95 -10.03 2.71 -8.95
C GLY A 95 -10.32 1.30 -8.46
N LEU A 96 -9.51 0.35 -8.92
CA LEU A 96 -9.73 -1.08 -8.68
C LEU A 96 -8.96 -1.64 -7.48
N TYR A 97 -8.08 -0.85 -6.84
CA TYR A 97 -7.13 -1.36 -5.86
C TYR A 97 -7.77 -2.14 -4.71
N LEU A 98 -8.78 -1.56 -4.03
CA LEU A 98 -9.38 -2.22 -2.88
C LEU A 98 -10.18 -3.48 -3.30
N GLN A 99 -10.78 -3.46 -4.49
CA GLN A 99 -11.47 -4.63 -5.04
C GLN A 99 -10.47 -5.75 -5.35
N ASP A 100 -9.36 -5.44 -6.02
CA ASP A 100 -8.34 -6.44 -6.35
C ASP A 100 -7.71 -7.04 -5.09
N TYR A 101 -7.42 -6.18 -4.10
CA TYR A 101 -6.93 -6.65 -2.82
C TYR A 101 -7.95 -7.57 -2.13
N ALA A 102 -9.24 -7.23 -2.13
CA ALA A 102 -10.27 -8.11 -1.61
C ALA A 102 -10.34 -9.45 -2.37
N ASP A 103 -10.33 -9.42 -3.71
CA ASP A 103 -10.43 -10.63 -4.54
C ASP A 103 -9.32 -11.65 -4.24
N HIS A 104 -8.14 -11.19 -3.83
CA HIS A 104 -7.01 -12.05 -3.49
C HIS A 104 -6.86 -12.33 -1.99
N PHE A 105 -7.19 -11.36 -1.13
CA PHE A 105 -6.83 -11.35 0.30
C PHE A 105 -8.01 -11.03 1.24
N GLN A 106 -9.26 -11.13 0.80
CA GLN A 106 -10.44 -10.82 1.62
C GLN A 106 -10.45 -11.53 2.98
N SER A 107 -9.95 -12.77 3.07
CA SER A 107 -9.89 -13.49 4.35
C SER A 107 -8.87 -12.93 5.34
N LEU A 108 -7.93 -12.11 4.89
CA LEU A 108 -6.88 -11.46 5.69
C LEU A 108 -7.20 -10.00 6.02
N MET A 109 -8.08 -9.38 5.22
CA MET A 109 -8.49 -7.99 5.35
C MET A 109 -8.89 -7.67 6.80
N TYR A 110 -8.13 -6.77 7.42
CA TYR A 110 -8.33 -6.24 8.78
C TYR A 110 -8.20 -7.24 9.93
N VAL A 111 -7.88 -8.50 9.65
CA VAL A 111 -7.76 -9.57 10.65
C VAL A 111 -6.37 -10.20 10.72
N ALA A 112 -5.49 -9.89 9.78
CA ALA A 112 -4.18 -10.50 9.70
C ALA A 112 -3.06 -9.46 9.50
N PRO A 113 -1.88 -9.68 10.09
CA PRO A 113 -0.72 -8.82 9.88
C PRO A 113 -0.08 -9.07 8.51
N GLU A 114 0.86 -8.19 8.13
CA GLU A 114 1.67 -8.31 6.92
C GLU A 114 2.29 -9.70 6.73
N SER A 115 2.82 -10.30 7.81
CA SER A 115 3.49 -11.62 7.73
C SER A 115 2.58 -12.79 7.34
N ALA A 116 1.26 -12.60 7.36
CA ALA A 116 0.30 -13.58 6.86
C ALA A 116 0.06 -13.47 5.35
N HIS A 117 0.53 -12.41 4.70
CA HIS A 117 0.34 -12.16 3.28
C HIS A 117 1.45 -12.82 2.48
N ASP A 118 1.07 -13.50 1.41
CA ASP A 118 2.02 -13.88 0.36
C ASP A 118 2.34 -12.63 -0.47
N PHE A 119 3.52 -12.06 -0.21
CA PHE A 119 3.96 -10.84 -0.86
C PHE A 119 4.25 -11.03 -2.36
N ASP A 120 4.66 -12.22 -2.79
CA ASP A 120 4.89 -12.49 -4.21
C ASP A 120 3.57 -12.49 -4.98
N THR A 121 2.52 -13.10 -4.39
CA THR A 121 1.16 -13.05 -4.94
C THR A 121 0.62 -11.61 -4.98
N PHE A 122 0.88 -10.81 -3.93
CA PHE A 122 0.48 -9.40 -3.88
C PHE A 122 1.20 -8.58 -4.96
N CYS A 123 2.51 -8.77 -5.15
CA CYS A 123 3.27 -8.11 -6.22
C CYS A 123 2.74 -8.48 -7.60
N ALA A 124 2.46 -9.76 -7.85
CA ALA A 124 1.95 -10.23 -9.14
C ALA A 124 0.61 -9.59 -9.52
N MET A 125 -0.28 -9.38 -8.54
CA MET A 125 -1.54 -8.65 -8.72
C MET A 125 -1.28 -7.20 -9.18
N LEU A 126 -0.37 -6.50 -8.52
CA LEU A 126 -0.03 -5.10 -8.85
C LEU A 126 0.71 -4.97 -10.19
N ASP A 127 1.66 -5.87 -10.47
CA ASP A 127 2.37 -5.89 -11.74
C ASP A 127 1.42 -6.14 -12.92
N ALA A 128 0.44 -7.03 -12.79
CA ALA A 128 -0.57 -7.25 -13.83
C ALA A 128 -1.41 -5.99 -14.12
N ARG A 129 -1.73 -5.21 -13.08
CA ARG A 129 -2.43 -3.92 -13.22
C ARG A 129 -1.54 -2.87 -13.87
N PHE A 130 -0.28 -2.79 -13.46
CA PHE A 130 0.71 -1.90 -14.06
C PHE A 130 0.96 -2.20 -15.54
N GLU A 131 1.12 -3.48 -15.91
CA GLU A 131 1.34 -3.90 -17.30
C GLU A 131 0.13 -3.68 -18.20
N SER A 132 -1.07 -3.93 -17.68
CA SER A 132 -2.30 -3.77 -18.47
C SER A 132 -2.77 -2.32 -18.61
N GLY A 133 -2.42 -1.45 -17.65
CA GLY A 133 -2.95 -0.09 -17.56
C GLY A 133 -4.45 -0.02 -17.23
N ILE A 134 -5.09 -1.14 -16.89
CA ILE A 134 -6.50 -1.19 -16.50
C ILE A 134 -6.58 -0.97 -14.98
N LEU A 135 -6.66 0.30 -14.56
CA LEU A 135 -6.64 0.68 -13.14
C LEU A 135 -8.01 1.09 -12.57
N VAL A 136 -9.00 1.29 -13.45
CA VAL A 136 -10.34 1.78 -13.08
C VAL A 136 -11.44 0.92 -13.72
N THR A 137 -12.62 0.92 -13.11
CA THR A 137 -13.80 0.13 -13.54
C THR A 137 -14.36 0.54 -14.92
N THR A 138 -14.03 1.73 -15.41
CA THR A 138 -14.50 2.24 -16.71
C THR A 138 -13.30 2.74 -17.52
N GLN A 139 -12.85 1.98 -18.51
CA GLN A 139 -12.03 2.56 -19.58
C GLN A 139 -12.99 3.21 -20.59
N LEU A 140 -12.98 4.54 -20.68
CA LEU A 140 -13.62 5.28 -21.77
C LEU A 140 -12.81 5.13 -23.07
#